data_AF-A0A4V1ZL84-F1
#
_entry.id   AF-A0A4V1ZL84-F1
#
_cell.length_a   1.000
_cell.length_b   1.000
_cell.length_c   1.000
_cell.angle_alpha   90.00
_cell.angle_beta   90.00
_cell.angle_gamma   90.00
#
_symmetry.space_group_name_H-M   'P 1'
#
loop_
_entity.id
_entity.type
_entity.pdbx_description
1 polymer ?
#
loop_
_entity_poly.entity_id
_entity_poly.type
_entity_poly.pdbx_seq_one_letter_code
_entity_poly.pdbx_strand_id
1 'polypeptide(L)'
;IWTTSAHIADYMIAIFRTSPPTKENRRHGLTQFLVNMKTSGIKVNPIDQITGQQEFNEVVFTDAFIPDDHMLGEIDGAWKQATSELAYERSGPERFLETYYTLTELVRAVGPEPDTRSAEGIGRLVAQLHTMRRMSVSVAGMLQAGKEPVVEASIVKDIGTVWEQQLPHRVRDLAAFVDDSESNHDTLDQMLDFAIKTAPKLTIQGGTTEVLRGIIARGLGLR
;
A
#
# COMPACT_ATOMS: atom_id res chain seq x y z
N ILE A 1 -1.62 14.95 6.92
CA ILE A 1 -1.53 14.98 5.44
C ILE A 1 -1.46 13.54 4.93
N TRP A 2 -1.87 13.30 3.68
CA TRP A 2 -1.96 11.98 3.04
C TRP A 2 -3.00 11.04 3.65
N THR A 3 -4.05 11.59 4.26
CA THR A 3 -5.14 10.78 4.84
C THR A 3 -6.08 10.36 3.71
N THR A 4 -6.00 9.10 3.30
CA THR A 4 -6.89 8.53 2.27
C THR A 4 -8.36 8.62 2.72
N SER A 5 -9.23 9.05 1.80
CA SER A 5 -10.70 9.06 1.95
C SER A 5 -11.26 9.92 3.10
N ALA A 6 -10.46 10.79 3.72
CA ALA A 6 -10.93 11.58 4.87
C ALA A 6 -12.15 12.47 4.57
N HIS A 7 -12.34 12.92 3.32
CA HIS A 7 -13.48 13.75 2.92
C HIS A 7 -14.82 13.00 2.91
N ILE A 8 -14.80 11.67 2.89
CA ILE A 8 -16.00 10.81 2.92
C ILE A 8 -16.07 9.91 4.16
N ALA A 9 -15.04 9.90 5.01
CA ALA A 9 -15.02 9.08 6.21
C ALA A 9 -15.87 9.71 7.32
N ASP A 10 -16.73 8.91 7.97
CA ASP A 10 -17.44 9.36 9.18
C ASP A 10 -16.51 9.37 10.40
N TYR A 11 -15.55 8.44 10.45
CA TYR A 11 -14.57 8.33 11.51
C TYR A 11 -13.17 8.14 10.96
N MET A 12 -12.17 8.67 11.68
CA MET A 12 -10.77 8.34 11.46
C MET A 12 -10.14 7.75 12.71
N ILE A 13 -9.16 6.89 12.52
CA ILE A 13 -8.24 6.47 13.57
C ILE A 13 -7.08 7.45 13.56
N ALA A 14 -6.82 8.11 14.69
CA ALA A 14 -5.78 9.11 14.81
C ALA A 14 -4.85 8.81 15.99
N ILE A 15 -3.56 9.08 15.82
CA ILE A 15 -2.57 8.98 16.89
C ILE A 15 -2.17 10.40 17.29
N PHE A 16 -2.43 10.77 18.53
CA PHE A 16 -2.09 12.07 19.10
C PHE A 16 -1.02 11.92 20.18
N ARG A 17 -0.29 13.00 20.41
CA ARG A 17 0.66 13.08 21.52
C ARG A 17 -0.07 13.56 22.77
N THR A 18 -0.19 12.68 23.75
CA THR A 18 -0.84 12.91 25.07
C THR A 18 0.16 13.19 26.17
N SER A 19 1.39 12.67 26.06
CA SER A 19 2.49 12.93 27.00
C SER A 19 3.80 13.29 26.28
N PRO A 20 4.75 13.95 26.95
CA PRO A 20 6.08 14.20 26.40
C PRO A 20 6.81 12.88 26.06
N PRO A 21 7.65 12.85 25.01
CA PRO A 21 8.53 11.70 24.78
C PRO A 21 9.55 11.56 25.91
N THR A 22 10.01 10.33 26.18
CA THR A 22 11.16 10.11 27.08
C THR A 22 12.48 10.21 26.33
N LYS A 23 13.61 10.33 27.06
CA LYS A 23 14.96 10.34 26.47
C LYS A 23 15.26 9.03 25.75
N GLU A 24 14.78 7.92 26.29
CA GLU A 24 15.04 6.56 25.81
C GLU A 24 14.04 6.12 24.73
N ASN A 25 12.85 6.74 24.68
CA ASN A 25 11.78 6.35 23.77
C ASN A 25 11.00 7.57 23.24
N ARG A 26 11.40 8.05 22.06
CA ARG A 26 10.71 9.14 21.34
C ARG A 26 9.23 8.85 20.99
N ARG A 27 8.82 7.57 21.02
CA ARG A 27 7.46 7.13 20.71
C ARG A 27 6.57 7.03 21.95
N HIS A 28 7.13 7.17 23.14
CA HIS A 28 6.34 7.33 24.35
C HIS A 28 5.46 8.59 24.24
N GLY A 29 4.32 8.55 24.91
CA GLY A 29 3.37 9.66 24.92
C GLY A 29 2.41 9.71 23.74
N LEU A 30 2.26 8.62 22.99
CA LEU A 30 1.36 8.54 21.84
C LEU A 30 0.12 7.70 22.20
N THR A 31 -1.07 8.25 21.98
CA THR A 31 -2.37 7.60 22.24
C THR A 31 -3.24 7.61 20.99
N GLN A 32 -4.01 6.54 20.78
CA GLN A 32 -4.85 6.33 19.62
C GLN A 32 -6.30 6.68 19.97
N PHE A 33 -7.00 7.31 19.04
CA PHE A 33 -8.38 7.76 19.22
C PHE A 33 -9.22 7.45 17.98
N LEU A 34 -10.49 7.12 18.22
CA LEU A 34 -11.53 7.11 17.21
C LEU A 34 -12.15 8.51 17.10
N VAL A 35 -11.80 9.22 16.04
CA VAL A 35 -12.20 10.61 15.84
C VAL A 35 -13.42 10.67 14.95
N ASN A 36 -14.51 11.28 15.42
CA ASN A 36 -15.65 11.63 14.57
C ASN A 36 -15.24 12.80 13.65
N MET A 37 -15.29 12.59 12.34
CA MET A 37 -14.85 13.57 11.34
C MET A 37 -15.75 14.82 11.26
N LYS A 38 -16.95 14.76 11.86
CA LYS A 38 -17.89 15.88 11.97
C LYS A 38 -17.68 16.73 13.22
N THR A 39 -16.69 16.39 14.06
CA THR A 39 -16.36 17.18 15.26
C THR A 39 -15.94 18.60 14.90
N SER A 40 -16.48 19.57 15.63
CA SER A 40 -16.10 20.98 15.46
C SER A 40 -14.60 21.18 15.66
N GLY A 41 -13.98 22.01 14.82
CA GLY A 41 -12.53 22.20 14.81
C GLY A 41 -11.77 21.23 13.90
N ILE A 42 -12.44 20.29 13.23
CA ILE A 42 -11.82 19.44 12.20
C ILE A 42 -12.11 20.00 10.81
N LYS A 43 -11.06 20.21 10.01
CA LYS A 43 -11.15 20.61 8.61
C LYS A 43 -10.46 19.58 7.74
N VAL A 44 -11.13 19.17 6.65
CA VAL A 44 -10.57 18.28 5.63
C VAL A 44 -10.35 19.06 4.34
N ASN A 45 -9.12 19.06 3.83
CA ASN A 45 -8.76 19.68 2.55
C ASN A 45 -8.32 18.56 1.58
N PRO A 46 -9.06 18.28 0.50
CA PRO A 46 -8.63 17.34 -0.53
C PRO A 46 -7.31 17.78 -1.19
N ILE A 47 -6.53 16.81 -1.65
CA ILE A 47 -5.25 17.02 -2.33
C ILE A 47 -5.37 16.50 -3.77
N ASP A 48 -5.13 17.38 -4.73
CA ASP A 48 -5.08 17.02 -6.15
C ASP A 48 -3.86 16.15 -6.45
N GLN A 49 -4.09 15.03 -7.13
CA GLN A 49 -3.04 14.11 -7.55
C GLN A 49 -2.76 14.25 -9.04
N ILE A 50 -1.56 13.83 -9.46
CA ILE A 50 -1.16 13.77 -10.87
C ILE A 50 -2.07 12.84 -11.71
N THR A 51 -2.74 11.89 -11.06
CA THR A 51 -3.75 11.01 -11.67
C THR A 51 -5.08 11.71 -11.95
N GLY A 52 -5.26 12.95 -11.50
CA GLY A 52 -6.54 13.69 -11.53
C GLY A 52 -7.51 13.30 -10.41
N GLN A 53 -7.14 12.36 -9.53
CA GLN A 53 -7.96 11.93 -8.40
C GLN A 53 -7.73 12.79 -7.15
N GLN A 54 -8.72 12.81 -6.25
CA GLN A 54 -8.68 13.53 -4.97
C GLN A 54 -8.89 12.58 -3.76
N GLU A 55 -8.21 11.43 -3.77
CA GLU A 55 -8.38 10.43 -2.70
C GLU A 55 -7.69 10.84 -1.40
N PHE A 56 -6.55 11.54 -1.49
CA PHE A 56 -5.77 11.98 -0.32
C PHE A 56 -6.23 13.34 0.19
N ASN A 57 -6.08 13.52 1.50
CA ASN A 57 -6.53 14.74 2.18
C ASN A 57 -5.51 15.20 3.21
N GLU A 58 -5.47 16.50 3.44
CA GLU A 58 -4.99 17.08 4.68
C GLU A 58 -6.15 17.16 5.68
N VAL A 59 -5.92 16.70 6.91
CA VAL A 59 -6.87 16.83 8.01
C VAL A 59 -6.22 17.74 9.05
N VAL A 60 -6.85 18.88 9.32
CA VAL A 60 -6.40 19.90 10.26
C VAL A 60 -7.32 19.89 11.47
N PHE A 61 -6.71 19.88 12.66
CA PHE A 61 -7.39 19.95 13.95
C PHE A 61 -7.10 21.33 14.56
N THR A 62 -8.13 22.06 14.95
CA THR A 62 -8.05 23.38 15.59
C THR A 62 -8.97 23.39 16.80
N ASP A 63 -8.38 23.29 17.98
CA ASP A 63 -9.11 23.22 19.27
C ASP A 63 -10.26 22.19 19.27
N ALA A 64 -10.09 21.10 18.52
CA ALA A 64 -11.08 20.03 18.40
C ALA A 64 -11.10 19.18 19.67
N PHE A 65 -12.25 19.13 20.35
CA PHE A 65 -12.44 18.32 21.54
C PHE A 65 -12.79 16.87 21.17
N ILE A 66 -11.97 15.92 21.62
CA ILE A 66 -12.20 14.47 21.46
C ILE A 66 -12.41 13.86 22.86
N PRO A 67 -13.57 13.23 23.13
CA PRO A 67 -13.86 12.60 24.41
C PRO A 67 -12.92 11.44 24.77
N ASP A 68 -12.72 11.19 26.07
CA ASP A 68 -11.84 10.11 26.56
C ASP A 68 -12.39 8.71 26.25
N ASP A 69 -13.71 8.54 26.12
CA ASP A 69 -14.35 7.28 25.76
C ASP A 69 -14.18 6.91 24.27
N HIS A 70 -13.59 7.80 23.48
CA HIS A 70 -13.13 7.53 22.11
C HIS A 70 -11.66 7.07 22.06
N MET A 71 -10.97 6.98 23.20
CA MET A 71 -9.61 6.43 23.27
C MET A 71 -9.61 4.94 22.92
N LEU A 72 -8.62 4.53 22.12
CA LEU A 72 -8.41 3.14 21.74
C LEU A 72 -7.18 2.57 22.46
N GLY A 73 -7.41 1.46 23.17
CA GLY A 73 -6.39 0.77 23.95
C GLY A 73 -5.95 1.56 25.19
N GLU A 74 -4.65 1.73 25.37
CA GLU A 74 -4.07 2.35 26.57
C GLU A 74 -3.48 3.73 26.27
N ILE A 75 -3.56 4.63 27.26
CA ILE A 75 -2.86 5.91 27.24
C ILE A 75 -1.35 5.66 27.03
N ASP A 76 -0.75 6.44 26.13
CA ASP A 76 0.65 6.37 25.72
C ASP A 76 1.06 5.02 25.07
N GLY A 77 0.09 4.15 24.76
CA GLY A 77 0.26 2.81 24.22
C GLY A 77 0.15 2.68 22.69
N ALA A 78 -0.13 3.77 21.96
CA ALA A 78 -0.47 3.72 20.54
C ALA A 78 0.65 3.16 19.65
N TRP A 79 1.92 3.36 20.03
CA TRP A 79 3.02 2.86 19.20
C TRP A 79 2.98 1.34 19.05
N LYS A 80 2.72 0.61 20.14
CA LYS A 80 2.62 -0.86 20.11
C LYS A 80 1.43 -1.31 19.27
N GLN A 81 0.28 -0.64 19.46
CA GLN A 81 -0.96 -0.92 18.73
C GLN A 81 -0.78 -0.72 17.23
N ALA A 82 -0.32 0.46 16.81
CA ALA A 82 -0.08 0.80 15.41
C ALA A 82 0.93 -0.14 14.73
N THR A 83 1.98 -0.57 15.45
CA THR A 83 2.93 -1.55 14.89
C THR A 83 2.33 -2.93 14.69
N SER A 84 1.38 -3.33 15.55
CA SER A 84 0.65 -4.60 15.42
C SER A 84 -0.34 -4.53 14.25
N GLU A 85 -1.11 -3.45 14.13
CA GLU A 85 -2.02 -3.20 13.01
C GLU A 85 -1.29 -3.21 11.66
N LEU A 86 -0.10 -2.60 11.60
CA LEU A 86 0.75 -2.62 10.41
C LEU A 86 1.17 -4.03 9.96
N ALA A 87 1.25 -5.01 10.87
CA ALA A 87 1.55 -6.39 10.49
C ALA A 87 0.39 -7.01 9.67
N TYR A 88 -0.85 -6.70 10.04
CA TYR A 88 -2.03 -7.08 9.26
C TYR A 88 -2.06 -6.34 7.93
N GLU A 89 -1.84 -5.02 7.94
CA GLU A 89 -1.82 -4.20 6.72
C GLU A 89 -0.79 -4.69 5.68
N ARG A 90 0.34 -5.22 6.13
CA ARG A 90 1.44 -5.69 5.26
C ARG A 90 1.26 -7.13 4.78
N SER A 91 0.31 -7.88 5.33
CA SER A 91 0.12 -9.30 5.04
C SER A 91 -0.76 -9.57 3.82
N GLY A 92 -1.57 -8.58 3.44
CA GLY A 92 -2.62 -8.75 2.45
C GLY A 92 -2.09 -8.71 1.00
N PRO A 93 -2.69 -9.51 0.09
CA PRO A 93 -2.28 -9.57 -1.31
C PRO A 93 -2.56 -8.27 -2.07
N GLU A 94 -3.39 -7.36 -1.54
CA GLU A 94 -3.71 -6.08 -2.17
C GLU A 94 -2.48 -5.18 -2.40
N ARG A 95 -1.36 -5.45 -1.71
CA ARG A 95 -0.14 -4.64 -1.76
C ARG A 95 0.75 -4.84 -2.98
N PHE A 96 0.32 -5.65 -3.94
CA PHE A 96 0.96 -5.79 -5.26
C PHE A 96 -0.06 -5.95 -6.40
N LEU A 97 -1.31 -5.50 -6.18
CA LEU A 97 -2.42 -5.67 -7.12
C LEU A 97 -3.09 -4.38 -7.61
N GLU A 98 -2.75 -3.22 -7.05
CA GLU A 98 -3.13 -1.88 -7.48
C GLU A 98 -2.83 -1.62 -8.97
N THR A 99 -1.73 -2.10 -9.56
CA THR A 99 -1.46 -1.96 -11.03
C THR A 99 -1.66 -3.24 -11.83
N TYR A 100 -2.12 -4.33 -11.20
CA TYR A 100 -2.26 -5.66 -11.83
C TYR A 100 -3.16 -5.66 -13.07
N TYR A 101 -4.15 -4.76 -13.14
CA TYR A 101 -5.01 -4.62 -14.31
C TYR A 101 -4.23 -4.42 -15.62
N THR A 102 -3.06 -3.77 -15.56
CA THR A 102 -2.20 -3.58 -16.75
C THR A 102 -1.71 -4.91 -17.33
N LEU A 103 -1.41 -5.91 -16.48
CA LEU A 103 -1.07 -7.26 -16.94
C LEU A 103 -2.27 -7.95 -17.57
N THR A 104 -3.48 -7.75 -17.05
CA THR A 104 -4.68 -8.33 -17.65
C THR A 104 -4.98 -7.72 -19.01
N GLU A 105 -4.80 -6.41 -19.18
CA GLU A 105 -4.95 -5.77 -20.49
C GLU A 105 -3.86 -6.18 -21.47
N LEU A 106 -2.62 -6.39 -21.02
CA LEU A 106 -1.55 -6.94 -21.86
C LEU A 106 -1.94 -8.30 -22.44
N VAL A 107 -2.44 -9.21 -21.59
CA VAL A 107 -2.86 -10.55 -22.02
C VAL A 107 -3.99 -10.46 -23.06
N ARG A 108 -4.93 -9.52 -22.89
CA ARG A 108 -5.99 -9.30 -23.88
C ARG A 108 -5.45 -8.72 -25.19
N ALA A 109 -4.50 -7.80 -25.11
CA ALA A 109 -3.93 -7.15 -26.30
C ALA A 109 -3.12 -8.15 -27.12
N VAL A 110 -2.32 -8.98 -26.45
CA VAL A 110 -1.54 -10.05 -27.08
C VAL A 110 -2.43 -11.15 -27.68
N GLY A 111 -3.58 -11.42 -27.07
CA GLY A 111 -4.53 -12.40 -27.58
C GLY A 111 -4.11 -13.86 -27.37
N PRO A 112 -4.82 -14.82 -28.01
CA PRO A 112 -4.66 -16.25 -27.76
C PRO A 112 -3.40 -16.86 -28.40
N GLU A 113 -2.78 -16.18 -29.37
CA GLU A 113 -1.62 -16.67 -30.13
C GLU A 113 -0.40 -15.75 -29.94
N PRO A 114 0.19 -15.71 -28.73
CA PRO A 114 1.35 -14.88 -28.45
C PRO A 114 2.58 -15.33 -29.25
N ASP A 115 3.37 -14.37 -29.73
CA ASP A 115 4.73 -14.66 -30.20
C ASP A 115 5.63 -15.10 -29.02
N THR A 116 6.82 -15.61 -29.33
CA THR A 116 7.76 -16.13 -28.31
C THR A 116 8.06 -15.07 -27.23
N ARG A 117 8.27 -13.81 -27.63
CA ARG A 117 8.61 -12.73 -26.71
C ARG A 117 7.47 -12.43 -25.74
N SER A 118 6.24 -12.30 -26.25
CA SER A 118 5.06 -12.00 -25.44
C SER A 118 4.74 -13.16 -24.51
N ALA A 119 4.82 -14.40 -25.01
CA ALA A 119 4.62 -15.60 -24.20
C ALA A 119 5.63 -15.70 -23.04
N GLU A 120 6.92 -15.49 -23.31
CA GLU A 120 7.97 -15.51 -22.28
C GLU A 120 7.81 -14.36 -21.28
N GLY A 121 7.51 -13.15 -21.76
CA GLY A 121 7.31 -11.96 -20.94
C GLY A 121 6.14 -12.10 -19.99
N ILE A 122 4.96 -12.46 -20.51
CA ILE A 122 3.75 -12.72 -19.72
C ILE A 122 4.01 -13.87 -18.74
N GLY A 123 4.61 -14.98 -19.21
CA GLY A 123 4.92 -16.14 -18.37
C GLY A 123 5.80 -15.76 -17.17
N ARG A 124 6.81 -14.90 -17.37
CA ARG A 124 7.67 -14.39 -16.29
C ARG A 124 6.90 -13.53 -15.29
N LEU A 125 6.07 -12.60 -15.76
CA LEU A 125 5.26 -11.73 -14.90
C LEU A 125 4.26 -12.56 -14.07
N VAL A 126 3.58 -13.52 -14.69
CA VAL A 126 2.64 -14.42 -14.02
C VAL A 126 3.35 -15.33 -13.01
N ALA A 127 4.53 -15.86 -13.32
CA ALA A 127 5.30 -16.67 -12.38
C ALA A 127 5.72 -15.87 -11.12
N GLN A 128 6.15 -14.61 -11.32
CA GLN A 128 6.47 -13.70 -10.22
C GLN A 128 5.23 -13.40 -9.37
N LEU A 129 4.11 -13.03 -10.00
CA LEU A 129 2.84 -12.79 -9.31
C LEU A 129 2.37 -14.01 -8.51
N HIS A 130 2.43 -15.20 -9.11
CA HIS A 130 2.04 -16.43 -8.43
C HIS A 130 2.92 -16.70 -7.20
N THR A 131 4.23 -16.47 -7.32
CA THR A 131 5.17 -16.60 -6.20
C THR A 131 4.79 -15.66 -5.05
N MET A 132 4.58 -14.37 -5.34
CA MET A 132 4.18 -13.38 -4.33
C MET A 132 2.83 -13.72 -3.69
N ARG A 133 1.86 -14.19 -4.49
CA ARG A 133 0.56 -14.68 -3.97
C ARG A 133 0.76 -15.84 -2.99
N ARG A 134 1.61 -16.82 -3.31
CA ARG A 134 1.90 -17.94 -2.40
C ARG A 134 2.56 -17.49 -1.12
N MET A 135 3.48 -16.51 -1.19
CA MET A 135 4.10 -15.93 0.00
C MET A 135 3.08 -15.18 0.87
N SER A 136 2.21 -14.34 0.28
CA SER A 136 1.14 -13.65 1.01
C SER A 136 0.17 -14.63 1.69
N VAL A 137 -0.25 -15.70 1.00
CA VAL A 137 -1.10 -16.75 1.61
C VAL A 137 -0.39 -17.45 2.78
N SER A 138 0.93 -17.66 2.69
CA SER A 138 1.72 -18.21 3.80
C SER A 138 1.73 -17.27 5.01
N VAL A 139 1.95 -15.97 4.80
CA VAL A 139 1.89 -14.95 5.87
C VAL A 139 0.51 -14.91 6.51
N ALA A 140 -0.56 -14.93 5.71
CA ALA A 140 -1.93 -15.00 6.23
C ALA A 140 -2.18 -16.26 7.07
N GLY A 141 -1.64 -17.41 6.65
CA GLY A 141 -1.70 -18.65 7.44
C GLY A 141 -0.95 -18.55 8.78
N MET A 142 0.17 -17.83 8.82
CA MET A 142 0.89 -17.56 10.08
C MET A 142 0.09 -16.67 11.03
N LEU A 143 -0.53 -15.60 10.51
CA LEU A 143 -1.42 -14.72 11.29
C LEU A 143 -2.62 -15.49 11.84
N GLN A 144 -3.26 -16.33 11.01
CA GLN A 144 -4.37 -17.19 11.43
C GLN A 144 -3.97 -18.14 12.58
N ALA A 145 -2.71 -18.58 12.60
CA ALA A 145 -2.15 -19.41 13.66
C ALA A 145 -1.68 -18.60 14.90
N GLY A 146 -1.99 -17.29 14.98
CA GLY A 146 -1.62 -16.42 16.10
C GLY A 146 -0.14 -16.02 16.13
N LYS A 147 0.59 -16.19 15.03
CA LYS A 147 1.99 -15.74 14.92
C LYS A 147 2.06 -14.26 14.51
N GLU A 148 3.23 -13.65 14.73
CA GLU A 148 3.53 -12.28 14.29
C GLU A 148 4.60 -12.28 13.17
N PRO A 149 4.24 -12.57 11.91
CA PRO A 149 5.17 -12.73 10.78
C PRO A 149 5.67 -11.39 10.23
N VAL A 150 6.32 -10.58 11.06
CA VAL A 150 6.75 -9.21 10.72
C VAL A 150 7.78 -9.21 9.59
N VAL A 151 8.75 -10.12 9.64
CA VAL A 151 9.84 -10.20 8.65
C VAL A 151 9.30 -10.71 7.32
N GLU A 152 8.51 -11.77 7.36
CA GLU A 152 7.92 -12.41 6.18
C GLU A 152 6.98 -11.44 5.45
N ALA A 153 6.12 -10.72 6.18
CA ALA A 153 5.26 -9.69 5.60
C ALA A 153 6.08 -8.54 4.98
N SER A 154 7.18 -8.12 5.62
CA SER A 154 8.08 -7.12 5.04
C SER A 154 8.76 -7.58 3.75
N ILE A 155 9.14 -8.86 3.63
CA ILE A 155 9.73 -9.42 2.40
C ILE A 155 8.70 -9.40 1.27
N VAL A 156 7.48 -9.90 1.52
CA VAL A 156 6.40 -9.92 0.53
C VAL A 156 6.12 -8.52 0.02
N LYS A 157 6.03 -7.55 0.93
CA LYS A 157 5.78 -6.16 0.57
C LYS A 157 6.92 -5.51 -0.22
N ASP A 158 8.19 -5.70 0.18
CA ASP A 158 9.34 -5.12 -0.53
C ASP A 158 9.39 -5.61 -1.98
N ILE A 159 9.28 -6.93 -2.19
CA ILE A 159 9.30 -7.52 -3.53
C ILE A 159 8.06 -7.12 -4.32
N GLY A 160 6.88 -7.16 -3.69
CA GLY A 160 5.59 -6.84 -4.30
C GLY A 160 5.52 -5.42 -4.82
N THR A 161 5.84 -4.43 -3.97
CA THR A 161 5.77 -3.02 -4.33
C THR A 161 6.78 -2.63 -5.41
N VAL A 162 7.98 -3.23 -5.41
CA VAL A 162 8.96 -3.06 -6.49
C VAL A 162 8.47 -3.70 -7.80
N TRP A 163 7.92 -4.92 -7.75
CA TRP A 163 7.38 -5.57 -8.93
C TRP A 163 6.24 -4.77 -9.55
N GLU A 164 5.32 -4.31 -8.70
CA GLU A 164 4.11 -3.60 -9.09
C GLU A 164 4.40 -2.20 -9.63
N GLN A 165 5.34 -1.47 -9.02
CA GLN A 165 5.80 -0.18 -9.56
C GLN A 165 6.40 -0.32 -10.97
N GLN A 166 7.08 -1.43 -11.24
CA GLN A 166 7.71 -1.70 -12.53
C GLN A 166 6.74 -2.31 -13.55
N LEU A 167 5.60 -2.83 -13.12
CA LEU A 167 4.67 -3.56 -13.98
C LEU A 167 4.18 -2.74 -15.18
N PRO A 168 3.72 -1.47 -15.03
CA PRO A 168 3.26 -0.68 -16.17
C PRO A 168 4.34 -0.47 -17.24
N HIS A 169 5.59 -0.27 -16.82
CA HIS A 169 6.71 -0.14 -17.75
C HIS A 169 6.98 -1.43 -18.52
N ARG A 170 6.98 -2.58 -17.83
CA ARG A 170 7.16 -3.89 -18.46
C ARG A 170 6.02 -4.23 -19.41
N VAL A 171 4.79 -3.89 -19.04
CA VAL A 171 3.61 -4.06 -19.90
C VAL A 171 3.75 -3.23 -21.16
N ARG A 172 4.10 -1.94 -21.03
CA ARG A 172 4.35 -1.05 -22.18
C ARG A 172 5.42 -1.62 -23.12
N ASP A 173 6.53 -2.13 -22.57
CA ASP A 173 7.64 -2.68 -23.36
C ASP A 173 7.29 -4.00 -24.08
N LEU A 174 6.35 -4.78 -23.55
CA LEU A 174 5.82 -5.99 -24.17
C LEU A 174 4.75 -5.66 -25.22
N ALA A 175 3.89 -4.68 -24.93
CA ALA A 175 2.82 -4.25 -25.83
C ALA A 175 3.33 -3.54 -27.10
N ALA A 176 4.53 -2.95 -27.06
CA ALA A 176 5.10 -2.18 -28.19
C ALA A 176 5.27 -2.94 -29.52
N PHE A 177 5.10 -4.28 -29.52
CA PHE A 177 5.23 -5.13 -30.71
C PHE A 177 3.95 -5.91 -31.01
N VAL A 178 2.86 -5.63 -30.30
CA VAL A 178 1.55 -6.26 -30.50
C VAL A 178 0.86 -5.58 -31.67
N ASP A 179 0.26 -6.37 -32.57
CA ASP A 179 -0.47 -5.87 -33.75
C ASP A 179 -1.72 -5.07 -33.32
N ASP A 180 -1.97 -3.95 -34.00
CA ASP A 180 -3.06 -3.03 -33.70
C ASP A 180 -4.42 -3.43 -34.30
N SER A 181 -4.44 -4.42 -35.19
CA SER A 181 -5.59 -4.66 -36.06
C SER A 181 -6.82 -5.32 -35.38
N GLU A 182 -6.66 -5.99 -34.22
CA GLU A 182 -7.77 -6.72 -33.55
C GLU A 182 -7.79 -6.59 -32.01
N SER A 183 -7.05 -5.64 -31.42
CA SER A 183 -6.69 -5.63 -29.98
C SER A 183 -7.30 -4.46 -29.19
N ASN A 184 -7.38 -4.61 -27.86
CA ASN A 184 -7.91 -3.62 -26.91
C ASN A 184 -6.93 -2.47 -26.60
N HIS A 185 -6.12 -2.03 -27.57
CA HIS A 185 -5.00 -1.09 -27.34
C HIS A 185 -5.43 0.23 -26.72
N ASP A 186 -6.54 0.84 -27.17
CA ASP A 186 -7.03 2.09 -26.58
C ASP A 186 -7.28 1.96 -25.07
N THR A 187 -7.81 0.81 -24.65
CA THR A 187 -8.05 0.53 -23.23
C THR A 187 -6.73 0.31 -22.50
N LEU A 188 -5.81 -0.45 -23.10
CA LEU A 188 -4.48 -0.70 -22.54
C LEU A 188 -3.70 0.62 -22.35
N ASP A 189 -3.71 1.51 -23.33
CA ASP A 189 -3.02 2.80 -23.29
C ASP A 189 -3.58 3.72 -22.20
N GLN A 190 -4.91 3.82 -22.09
CA GLN A 190 -5.56 4.58 -21.02
C GLN A 190 -5.20 4.02 -19.63
N MET A 191 -5.22 2.70 -19.49
CA MET A 191 -4.85 2.03 -18.25
C MET A 191 -3.36 2.21 -17.91
N LEU A 192 -2.48 2.16 -18.91
CA LEU A 192 -1.05 2.41 -18.76
C LEU A 192 -0.76 3.84 -18.32
N ASP A 193 -1.39 4.84 -18.93
CA ASP A 193 -1.23 6.25 -18.54
C ASP A 193 -1.59 6.45 -17.06
N PHE A 194 -2.74 5.92 -16.63
CA PHE A 194 -3.14 5.99 -15.23
C PHE A 194 -2.17 5.21 -14.32
N ALA A 195 -1.77 3.99 -14.70
CA ALA A 195 -0.88 3.16 -13.91
C ALA A 195 0.52 3.78 -13.73
N ILE A 196 1.06 4.40 -14.77
CA ILE A 196 2.37 5.07 -14.74
C ILE A 196 2.35 6.25 -13.77
N LYS A 197 1.25 7.00 -13.71
CA LYS A 197 1.06 8.11 -12.76
C LYS A 197 0.88 7.61 -11.32
N THR A 198 0.28 6.43 -11.13
CA THR A 198 0.05 5.79 -9.83
C THR A 198 1.32 5.11 -9.28
N ALA A 199 2.08 4.42 -10.11
CA ALA A 199 3.20 3.55 -9.71
C ALA A 199 4.25 4.14 -8.75
N PRO A 200 4.62 5.44 -8.82
CA PRO A 200 5.61 6.03 -7.92
C PRO A 200 5.25 5.92 -6.42
N LYS A 201 3.97 5.96 -6.05
CA LYS A 201 3.56 5.92 -4.62
C LYS A 201 3.77 4.55 -3.97
N LEU A 202 3.82 3.48 -4.77
CA LEU A 202 3.72 2.10 -4.29
C LEU A 202 4.89 1.68 -3.39
N THR A 203 6.09 2.18 -3.65
CA THR A 203 7.29 1.90 -2.84
C THR A 203 7.42 2.80 -1.61
N ILE A 204 6.47 3.72 -1.39
CA ILE A 204 6.45 4.66 -0.27
C ILE A 204 5.30 4.33 0.68
N GLN A 205 4.11 4.05 0.15
CA GLN A 205 2.88 3.89 0.92
C GLN A 205 2.92 2.67 1.87
N GLY A 206 2.44 2.85 3.10
CA GLY A 206 2.45 1.83 4.16
C GLY A 206 3.85 1.38 4.61
N GLY A 207 4.89 2.19 4.35
CA GLY A 207 6.27 1.94 4.73
C GLY A 207 7.19 1.81 3.52
N THR A 208 8.25 2.62 3.48
CA THR A 208 9.17 2.65 2.35
C THR A 208 10.02 1.38 2.26
N THR A 209 10.51 1.08 1.06
CA THR A 209 11.40 -0.07 0.81
C THR A 209 12.66 -0.03 1.69
N GLU A 210 13.23 1.15 1.98
CA GLU A 210 14.38 1.29 2.89
C GLU A 210 14.03 0.87 4.33
N VAL A 211 12.85 1.29 4.82
CA VAL A 211 12.39 0.91 6.15
C VAL A 211 12.11 -0.59 6.22
N LEU A 212 11.47 -1.15 5.19
CA LEU A 212 11.20 -2.59 5.08
C LEU A 212 12.49 -3.40 5.07
N ARG A 213 13.48 -3.01 4.26
CA ARG A 213 14.80 -3.65 4.22
C ARG A 213 15.53 -3.55 5.55
N GLY A 214 15.37 -2.45 6.27
CA GLY A 214 15.87 -2.33 7.65
C GLY A 214 15.20 -3.31 8.63
N ILE A 215 13.90 -3.58 8.47
CA ILE A 215 13.19 -4.62 9.25
C ILE A 215 13.74 -6.01 8.91
N ILE A 216 13.89 -6.31 7.62
CA ILE A 216 14.41 -7.58 7.12
C ILE A 216 15.83 -7.83 7.65
N ALA A 217 16.72 -6.83 7.55
CA ALA A 217 18.10 -6.92 8.04
C ALA A 217 18.15 -7.22 9.55
N ARG A 218 17.34 -6.54 10.36
CA ARG A 218 17.23 -6.84 11.80
C ARG A 218 16.70 -8.25 12.06
N GLY A 219 15.74 -8.72 11.26
CA GLY A 219 15.24 -10.09 11.32
C GLY A 219 16.33 -11.15 11.05
N LEU A 220 17.34 -10.80 10.24
CA LEU A 220 18.52 -11.63 9.97
C LEU A 220 19.64 -11.47 11.02
N GLY A 221 19.41 -10.67 12.07
CA GLY A 221 20.40 -10.42 13.13
C GLY A 221 21.44 -9.34 12.80
N LEU A 222 21.27 -8.61 11.70
CA LEU A 222 22.14 -7.48 11.33
C LEU A 222 21.71 -6.23 12.12
N ARG A 223 22.68 -5.53 12.73
CA ARG A 223 22.47 -4.26 13.43
C ARG A 223 23.04 -3.10 12.63
#